data_AF-A0A520HAE7-F1
#
_entry.id   AF-A0A520HAE7-F1
#
_cell.length_a   1.000
_cell.length_b   1.000
_cell.length_c   1.000
_cell.angle_alpha   90.00
_cell.angle_beta   90.00
_cell.angle_gamma   90.00
#
_symmetry.space_group_name_H-M   'P 1'
#
loop_
_entity.id
_entity.type
_entity.pdbx_description
1 polymer ?
#
loop_
_entity_poly.entity_id
_entity_poly.type
_entity_poly.pdbx_seq_one_letter_code
_entity_poly.pdbx_strand_id
1 'polypeptide(L)'
;MPRSPSTTPPWAWAWAMPTPPPSSTCWSGCRATSHRRDRSRRPLPPTATTGAAALRQRKVATPGRRDNRRRLPGLAPTLSKSRRTGASRGAGTTPSFLPTVAALGSILVHLDATACAEVRLRIAHELAAAHRARLDVLFAVSPPRLSLAWSEIGLDAHRLALHLHRHARQRARTLAAFERLQGTGVPAASWTHAWHEPVVAAVARRAWLSDLVVLGQHDPRDAAAADLPEGFVEAVLTESGRPVLIIPRHGLVVARPARVLIAWRETRATAQALVAALPFMRQASEILLVGTWPATPHDPPRPGLDIESFLKLHGVSIDHRHPPLRAALTGDDLLQVAHDVAAQLIVMGCSERERLRRLACDEATRTVLTRARTVVLAMR
;
A
#
# COMPACT_ATOMS: atom_id res chain seq x y z
N MET A 1 -65.72 0.67 15.42
CA MET A 1 -65.36 0.12 14.11
C MET A 1 -65.64 1.17 13.05
N PRO A 2 -64.90 1.24 11.92
CA PRO A 2 -63.49 0.88 11.63
C PRO A 2 -62.71 2.13 11.15
N ARG A 3 -61.40 2.34 11.33
CA ARG A 3 -60.14 1.63 10.96
C ARG A 3 -59.79 1.63 9.44
N SER A 4 -58.81 2.49 9.11
CA SER A 4 -57.66 2.40 8.15
C SER A 4 -57.72 1.50 6.91
N PRO A 5 -56.97 1.89 5.86
CA PRO A 5 -55.87 1.01 5.46
C PRO A 5 -54.51 1.70 5.31
N SER A 6 -53.51 0.94 5.71
CA SER A 6 -52.07 1.12 5.60
C SER A 6 -51.56 0.92 4.17
N THR A 7 -50.67 1.80 3.70
CA THR A 7 -49.95 1.63 2.43
C THR A 7 -48.51 1.20 2.72
N THR A 8 -48.22 -0.06 2.46
CA THR A 8 -46.89 -0.67 2.46
C THR A 8 -46.13 -0.31 1.17
N PRO A 9 -44.81 0.00 1.23
CA PRO A 9 -44.01 0.21 0.03
C PRO A 9 -43.50 -1.12 -0.59
N PRO A 10 -43.26 -1.17 -1.93
CA PRO A 10 -42.99 -2.41 -2.65
C PRO A 10 -41.49 -2.65 -2.82
N TRP A 11 -40.90 -3.56 -2.03
CA TRP A 11 -39.62 -4.21 -2.39
C TRP A 11 -39.42 -5.59 -1.73
N ALA A 12 -40.47 -6.22 -1.21
CA ALA A 12 -40.41 -7.60 -0.72
C ALA A 12 -40.45 -8.61 -1.88
N TRP A 13 -39.29 -8.88 -2.49
CA TRP A 13 -39.08 -10.06 -3.33
C TRP A 13 -37.90 -10.86 -2.76
N ALA A 14 -38.27 -11.85 -1.94
CA ALA A 14 -37.41 -12.90 -1.46
C ALA A 14 -36.85 -13.70 -2.65
N TRP A 15 -35.52 -13.79 -2.74
CA TRP A 15 -34.86 -14.76 -3.59
C TRP A 15 -34.61 -16.04 -2.79
N ALA A 16 -35.38 -17.06 -3.14
CA ALA A 16 -35.17 -18.44 -2.71
C ALA A 16 -33.88 -18.98 -3.35
N MET A 17 -32.95 -19.45 -2.50
CA MET A 17 -31.76 -20.21 -2.90
C MET A 17 -32.17 -21.63 -3.32
N PRO A 18 -31.72 -22.16 -4.47
CA PRO A 18 -31.84 -23.59 -4.74
C PRO A 18 -30.72 -24.37 -4.02
N THR A 19 -31.15 -25.35 -3.23
CA THR A 19 -30.34 -26.40 -2.60
C THR A 19 -29.61 -27.27 -3.64
N PRO A 20 -28.34 -27.67 -3.42
CA PRO A 20 -27.67 -28.64 -4.28
C PRO A 20 -28.09 -30.09 -3.96
N PRO A 21 -28.15 -31.00 -4.95
CA PRO A 21 -28.43 -32.42 -4.73
C PRO A 21 -27.21 -33.19 -4.18
N PRO A 22 -27.42 -34.33 -3.49
CA PRO A 22 -26.34 -35.13 -2.93
C PRO A 22 -25.71 -36.02 -4.01
N SER A 23 -24.38 -36.09 -4.05
CA SER A 23 -23.68 -37.17 -4.75
C SER A 23 -22.75 -37.89 -3.78
N SER A 24 -23.28 -39.02 -3.30
CA SER A 24 -22.53 -40.13 -2.75
C SER A 24 -21.68 -40.77 -3.85
N THR A 25 -20.38 -40.90 -3.64
CA THR A 25 -19.65 -42.06 -4.18
C THR A 25 -18.54 -42.44 -3.21
N CYS A 26 -18.79 -43.54 -2.51
CA CYS A 26 -17.78 -44.34 -1.83
C CYS A 26 -16.70 -44.76 -2.83
N TRP A 27 -15.43 -44.61 -2.48
CA TRP A 27 -14.39 -45.53 -2.94
C TRP A 27 -13.45 -45.82 -1.78
N SER A 28 -13.67 -46.99 -1.18
CA SER A 28 -12.81 -47.65 -0.21
C SER A 28 -11.85 -48.58 -0.94
N GLY A 29 -10.58 -48.52 -0.56
CA GLY A 29 -9.67 -49.68 -0.60
C GLY A 29 -8.57 -49.63 -1.66
N CYS A 30 -7.33 -49.42 -1.22
CA CYS A 30 -6.35 -50.51 -1.24
C CYS A 30 -5.07 -50.12 -0.48
N ARG A 31 -4.72 -50.96 0.50
CA ARG A 31 -3.43 -51.03 1.19
C ARG A 31 -2.48 -51.93 0.40
N ALA A 32 -1.22 -51.53 0.28
CA ALA A 32 -0.04 -52.40 0.13
C ALA A 32 1.20 -51.51 0.43
N THR A 33 1.79 -51.49 1.63
CA THR A 33 2.84 -52.38 2.20
C THR A 33 3.96 -52.86 1.25
N SER A 34 5.19 -52.75 1.81
CA SER A 34 6.52 -53.16 1.31
C SER A 34 7.17 -52.18 0.31
N HIS A 35 8.43 -51.77 0.41
CA HIS A 35 9.61 -52.49 0.88
C HIS A 35 10.66 -51.57 1.54
N ARG A 36 11.16 -52.05 2.67
CA ARG A 36 12.35 -51.67 3.42
C ARG A 36 13.61 -52.07 2.64
N ARG A 37 14.58 -51.18 2.45
CA ARG A 37 16.00 -51.56 2.32
C ARG A 37 16.89 -50.62 3.12
N ASP A 38 17.33 -51.18 4.22
CA ASP A 38 18.40 -50.78 5.12
C ASP A 38 19.75 -51.24 4.52
N ARG A 39 20.76 -50.38 4.54
CA ARG A 39 22.18 -50.75 4.40
C ARG A 39 23.05 -49.87 5.30
N SER A 40 23.19 -50.32 6.55
CA SER A 40 24.47 -50.64 7.21
C SER A 40 25.64 -49.64 7.12
N ARG A 41 25.78 -48.84 8.18
CA ARG A 41 26.93 -48.66 9.10
C ARG A 41 28.40 -48.91 8.64
N ARG A 42 29.19 -47.86 8.91
CA ARG A 42 30.53 -47.77 9.60
C ARG A 42 31.82 -48.02 8.77
N PRO A 43 33.02 -47.55 9.21
CA PRO A 43 33.39 -46.54 10.23
C PRO A 43 34.55 -45.54 9.83
N LEU A 44 34.79 -44.50 10.65
CA LEU A 44 36.08 -43.74 10.82
C LEU A 44 37.12 -44.61 11.57
N PRO A 45 38.44 -44.30 11.80
CA PRO A 45 39.17 -43.00 11.89
C PRO A 45 40.67 -43.12 11.39
N PRO A 46 41.78 -42.55 11.98
CA PRO A 46 42.05 -41.33 12.78
C PRO A 46 43.31 -40.47 12.37
N THR A 47 43.39 -39.26 12.95
CA THR A 47 44.56 -38.48 13.53
C THR A 47 45.85 -38.11 12.75
N ALA A 48 46.22 -36.82 12.82
CA ALA A 48 47.44 -36.22 13.45
C ALA A 48 47.78 -34.86 12.76
N THR A 49 47.66 -33.70 13.42
CA THR A 49 48.64 -33.01 14.32
C THR A 49 49.91 -32.52 13.63
N THR A 50 50.15 -31.19 13.72
CA THR A 50 51.40 -30.38 13.83
C THR A 50 51.12 -29.04 13.11
N GLY A 51 51.35 -27.81 13.59
CA GLY A 51 52.10 -27.26 14.71
C GLY A 51 52.86 -26.00 14.24
N ALA A 52 52.76 -24.89 14.99
CA ALA A 52 53.54 -23.62 14.90
C ALA A 52 53.26 -22.70 13.68
N ALA A 53 53.35 -21.37 13.73
CA ALA A 53 54.05 -20.49 14.65
C ALA A 53 53.38 -19.10 14.78
N ALA A 54 53.58 -18.50 15.95
CA ALA A 54 53.21 -17.14 16.30
C ALA A 54 54.14 -16.09 15.68
N LEU A 55 53.61 -14.92 15.32
CA LEU A 55 54.41 -13.69 15.30
C LEU A 55 53.63 -12.51 15.89
N ARG A 56 54.08 -12.11 17.07
CA ARG A 56 53.84 -10.82 17.71
C ARG A 56 54.66 -9.76 16.96
N GLN A 57 54.10 -8.57 16.72
CA GLN A 57 54.91 -7.37 16.52
C GLN A 57 54.51 -6.26 17.49
N ARG A 58 55.57 -5.58 17.93
CA ARG A 58 55.70 -4.79 19.15
C ARG A 58 55.28 -3.34 18.94
N LYS A 59 54.76 -2.79 20.03
CA LYS A 59 54.72 -1.37 20.41
C LYS A 59 56.11 -0.73 20.32
N VAL A 60 56.18 0.48 19.77
CA VAL A 60 57.28 1.44 20.00
C VAL A 60 56.64 2.80 20.31
N ALA A 61 56.94 3.34 21.51
CA ALA A 61 56.75 4.73 21.91
C ALA A 61 58.08 5.47 21.66
N THR A 62 58.14 6.78 21.34
CA THR A 62 58.19 8.00 22.21
C THR A 62 58.83 9.11 21.31
N PRO A 63 59.08 10.39 21.71
CA PRO A 63 58.48 11.35 22.66
C PRO A 63 57.92 12.60 21.92
N GLY A 64 57.04 13.46 22.46
CA GLY A 64 57.21 14.36 23.59
C GLY A 64 57.73 15.75 23.15
N ARG A 65 56.86 16.77 23.02
CA ARG A 65 57.25 18.19 23.15
C ARG A 65 56.07 19.09 23.54
N ARG A 66 56.25 19.82 24.65
CA ARG A 66 55.41 20.92 25.15
C ARG A 66 55.81 22.23 24.47
N ASP A 67 54.84 23.10 24.19
CA ASP A 67 54.79 24.54 24.55
C ASP A 67 53.47 25.12 23.98
N ASN A 68 52.51 25.67 24.74
CA ASN A 68 52.46 26.85 25.61
C ASN A 68 52.21 28.18 24.84
N ARG A 69 51.25 28.97 25.36
CA ARG A 69 50.89 30.38 25.03
C ARG A 69 50.05 30.55 23.74
N ARG A 70 48.99 31.36 23.66
CA ARG A 70 48.61 32.61 24.34
C ARG A 70 47.11 32.87 24.13
N ARG A 71 46.42 33.38 25.15
CA ARG A 71 45.13 34.10 25.03
C ARG A 71 45.40 35.51 24.48
N LEU A 72 44.53 36.01 23.60
CA LEU A 72 44.18 37.44 23.53
C LEU A 72 42.68 37.61 23.19
N PRO A 73 42.00 38.65 23.73
CA PRO A 73 40.55 38.82 23.64
C PRO A 73 40.13 39.96 22.69
N GLY A 74 38.83 40.00 22.38
CA GLY A 74 38.10 41.24 22.11
C GLY A 74 37.74 41.49 20.65
N LEU A 75 36.44 41.59 20.37
CA LEU A 75 35.79 42.77 19.79
C LEU A 75 34.32 42.45 19.47
N ALA A 76 33.42 43.06 20.25
CA ALA A 76 32.01 43.16 19.94
C ALA A 76 31.79 44.26 18.89
N PRO A 77 30.83 44.12 17.96
CA PRO A 77 30.24 45.27 17.29
C PRO A 77 28.99 45.73 18.03
N THR A 78 28.99 47.01 18.39
CA THR A 78 27.87 47.81 18.86
C THR A 78 27.04 48.33 17.69
N LEU A 79 25.86 48.88 18.04
CA LEU A 79 24.93 49.71 17.24
C LEU A 79 23.94 48.89 16.39
N SER A 80 22.63 49.15 16.38
CA SER A 80 21.93 50.43 16.53
C SER A 80 20.46 50.16 16.91
N LYS A 81 19.97 50.78 17.99
CA LYS A 81 18.55 50.85 18.31
C LYS A 81 17.92 51.98 17.48
N SER A 82 17.33 51.63 16.35
CA SER A 82 16.40 52.50 15.63
C SER A 82 15.03 52.44 16.31
N ARG A 83 14.62 53.57 16.90
CA ARG A 83 13.24 53.85 17.28
C ARG A 83 12.39 53.96 16.02
N ARG A 84 11.39 53.08 15.86
CA ARG A 84 10.23 53.37 15.01
C ARG A 84 8.99 53.51 15.90
N THR A 85 8.46 54.71 15.82
CA THR A 85 7.17 55.20 16.29
C THR A 85 6.02 54.42 15.63
N GLY A 86 4.88 54.38 16.33
CA GLY A 86 3.77 53.50 16.07
C GLY A 86 3.08 53.64 14.72
N ALA A 87 2.44 52.53 14.31
CA ALA A 87 1.38 52.50 13.31
C ALA A 87 0.40 51.39 13.70
N SER A 88 -0.85 51.82 13.94
CA SER A 88 -2.14 51.11 13.90
C SER A 88 -2.18 49.59 14.12
N ARG A 89 -2.86 49.19 15.20
CA ARG A 89 -3.47 47.87 15.38
C ARG A 89 -4.57 47.66 14.33
N GLY A 90 -4.22 47.13 13.17
CA GLY A 90 -5.14 46.40 12.33
C GLY A 90 -5.23 44.97 12.86
N ALA A 91 -6.42 44.56 13.32
CA ALA A 91 -6.72 43.18 13.64
C ALA A 91 -6.71 42.36 12.34
N GLY A 92 -5.50 42.03 11.87
CA GLY A 92 -5.32 41.02 10.84
C GLY A 92 -5.63 39.67 11.48
N THR A 93 -6.77 39.09 11.12
CA THR A 93 -7.03 37.66 11.27
C THR A 93 -5.87 36.93 10.61
N THR A 94 -4.91 36.52 11.41
CA THR A 94 -3.83 35.65 10.94
C THR A 94 -4.52 34.33 10.65
N PRO A 95 -4.55 33.84 9.39
CA PRO A 95 -5.04 32.48 9.17
C PRO A 95 -4.12 31.58 9.97
N SER A 96 -4.69 30.93 10.99
CA SER A 96 -3.99 29.92 11.75
C SER A 96 -3.66 28.79 10.78
N PHE A 97 -2.45 28.81 10.23
CA PHE A 97 -1.85 27.66 9.55
C PHE A 97 -1.47 26.63 10.63
N LEU A 98 -2.49 26.07 11.30
CA LEU A 98 -2.35 24.71 11.78
C LEU A 98 -2.21 23.86 10.53
N PRO A 99 -1.22 22.95 10.45
CA PRO A 99 -1.03 22.19 9.23
C PRO A 99 -2.25 21.26 9.09
N THR A 100 -3.14 21.57 8.15
CA THR A 100 -4.25 20.73 7.72
C THR A 100 -3.70 19.51 6.99
N VAL A 101 -2.92 18.66 7.67
CA VAL A 101 -2.36 17.42 7.11
C VAL A 101 -3.44 16.30 7.04
N ALA A 102 -4.72 16.64 7.16
CA ALA A 102 -5.79 15.65 7.33
C ALA A 102 -6.78 15.56 6.17
N ALA A 103 -6.72 16.45 5.18
CA ALA A 103 -7.63 16.42 4.03
C ALA A 103 -6.87 16.16 2.74
N LEU A 104 -7.34 15.16 1.97
CA LEU A 104 -6.86 14.92 0.61
C LEU A 104 -7.36 16.06 -0.29
N GLY A 105 -6.47 16.72 -1.03
CA GLY A 105 -6.83 17.77 -1.99
C GLY A 105 -7.05 17.23 -3.40
N SER A 106 -6.38 16.13 -3.76
CA SER A 106 -6.39 15.53 -5.09
C SER A 106 -6.27 14.01 -5.06
N ILE A 107 -7.11 13.32 -5.82
CA ILE A 107 -7.14 11.86 -5.93
C ILE A 107 -7.09 11.48 -7.42
N LEU A 108 -6.11 10.67 -7.79
CA LEU A 108 -6.04 10.03 -9.11
C LEU A 108 -6.57 8.60 -9.01
N VAL A 109 -7.51 8.23 -9.87
CA VAL A 109 -7.96 6.83 -10.00
C VAL A 109 -7.61 6.30 -11.38
N HIS A 110 -6.93 5.15 -11.40
CA HIS A 110 -6.67 4.40 -12.64
C HIS A 110 -7.81 3.44 -12.91
N LEU A 111 -8.35 3.46 -14.12
CA LEU A 111 -9.33 2.53 -14.64
C LEU A 111 -8.76 1.74 -15.82
N ASP A 112 -9.19 0.49 -15.91
CA ASP A 112 -8.79 -0.48 -16.94
C ASP A 112 -10.03 -1.25 -17.43
N ALA A 113 -9.81 -2.26 -18.26
CA ALA A 113 -10.86 -3.08 -18.81
C ALA A 113 -11.38 -4.19 -17.86
N THR A 114 -10.96 -4.21 -16.59
CA THR A 114 -11.40 -5.23 -15.62
C THR A 114 -12.80 -4.96 -15.08
N ALA A 115 -13.45 -6.01 -14.58
CA ALA A 115 -14.76 -5.90 -13.94
C ALA A 115 -14.73 -5.03 -12.65
N CYS A 116 -13.59 -4.97 -11.97
CA CYS A 116 -13.43 -4.20 -10.72
C CYS A 116 -13.26 -2.69 -10.94
N ALA A 117 -13.13 -2.21 -12.18
CA ALA A 117 -12.94 -0.80 -12.48
C ALA A 117 -14.07 0.10 -11.95
N GLU A 118 -15.34 -0.32 -12.05
CA GLU A 118 -16.48 0.46 -11.54
C GLU A 118 -16.50 0.55 -10.01
N VAL A 119 -16.14 -0.52 -9.32
CA VAL A 119 -16.02 -0.52 -7.84
C VAL A 119 -14.94 0.46 -7.41
N ARG A 120 -13.79 0.44 -8.09
CA ARG A 120 -12.68 1.36 -7.83
C ARG A 120 -13.04 2.82 -8.11
N LEU A 121 -13.77 3.10 -9.20
CA LEU A 121 -14.28 4.44 -9.49
C LEU A 121 -15.24 4.93 -8.38
N ARG A 122 -16.18 4.08 -7.96
CA ARG A 122 -17.12 4.42 -6.88
C ARG A 122 -16.39 4.77 -5.59
N ILE A 123 -15.40 3.98 -5.19
CA ILE A 123 -14.62 4.23 -3.97
C ILE A 123 -13.81 5.52 -4.08
N ALA A 124 -13.14 5.76 -5.20
CA ALA A 124 -12.41 7.01 -5.42
C ALA A 124 -13.34 8.24 -5.40
N HIS A 125 -14.56 8.11 -5.93
CA HIS A 125 -15.58 9.15 -5.87
C HIS A 125 -16.07 9.41 -4.44
N GLU A 126 -16.40 8.36 -3.68
CA GLU A 126 -16.79 8.49 -2.27
C GLU A 126 -15.70 9.17 -1.42
N LEU A 127 -14.43 8.83 -1.66
CA LEU A 127 -13.28 9.47 -1.02
C LEU A 127 -13.17 10.95 -1.41
N ALA A 128 -13.27 11.24 -2.72
CA ALA A 128 -13.20 12.61 -3.21
C ALA A 128 -14.31 13.48 -2.62
N ALA A 129 -15.53 12.96 -2.54
CA ALA A 129 -16.66 13.66 -1.93
C ALA A 129 -16.44 13.87 -0.42
N ALA A 130 -15.96 12.85 0.29
CA ALA A 130 -15.70 12.92 1.74
C ALA A 130 -14.65 13.98 2.11
N HIS A 131 -13.62 14.16 1.26
CA HIS A 131 -12.53 15.10 1.51
C HIS A 131 -12.69 16.43 0.74
N ARG A 132 -13.73 16.57 -0.08
CA ARG A 132 -13.86 17.66 -1.07
C ARG A 132 -12.62 17.78 -1.96
N ALA A 133 -12.06 16.62 -2.32
CA ALA A 133 -10.88 16.52 -3.17
C ALA A 133 -11.29 16.62 -4.65
N ARG A 134 -10.36 17.09 -5.48
CA ARG A 134 -10.46 16.90 -6.93
C ARG A 134 -10.28 15.41 -7.26
N LEU A 135 -11.08 14.90 -8.19
CA LEU A 135 -10.97 13.53 -8.72
C LEU A 135 -10.47 13.57 -10.16
N ASP A 136 -9.31 12.99 -10.43
CA ASP A 136 -8.81 12.77 -11.78
C ASP A 136 -8.94 11.30 -12.13
N VAL A 137 -9.74 11.00 -13.15
CA VAL A 137 -9.96 9.64 -13.66
C VAL A 137 -9.09 9.42 -14.89
N LEU A 138 -8.21 8.42 -14.82
CA LEU A 138 -7.38 8.00 -15.94
C LEU A 138 -7.79 6.61 -16.39
N PHE A 139 -8.42 6.51 -17.56
CA PHE A 139 -8.51 5.22 -18.25
C PHE A 139 -7.21 4.99 -19.02
N ALA A 140 -6.49 3.93 -18.68
CA ALA A 140 -5.25 3.57 -19.36
C ALA A 140 -5.04 2.06 -19.32
N VAL A 141 -4.71 1.50 -20.47
CA VAL A 141 -4.42 0.08 -20.65
C VAL A 141 -3.13 -0.02 -21.47
N SER A 142 -2.34 -1.06 -21.24
CA SER A 142 -1.28 -1.37 -22.19
C SER A 142 -1.95 -1.89 -23.46
N PRO A 143 -1.72 -1.26 -24.63
CA PRO A 143 -2.11 -1.90 -25.86
C PRO A 143 -1.46 -3.29 -25.89
N PRO A 144 -2.17 -4.30 -26.43
CA PRO A 144 -1.64 -5.64 -26.49
C PRO A 144 -0.30 -5.54 -27.21
N ARG A 145 0.77 -6.01 -26.57
CA ARG A 145 2.04 -6.20 -27.27
C ARG A 145 1.73 -7.24 -28.33
N LEU A 146 1.41 -6.76 -29.54
CA LEU A 146 1.54 -7.55 -30.74
C LEU A 146 3.02 -7.86 -30.79
N SER A 147 3.42 -8.98 -30.19
CA SER A 147 4.63 -9.66 -30.59
C SER A 147 4.35 -10.06 -32.03
N LEU A 148 4.63 -9.14 -32.96
CA LEU A 148 4.64 -9.37 -34.41
C LEU A 148 5.83 -10.28 -34.77
N ALA A 149 6.07 -11.30 -33.94
CA ALA A 149 6.90 -12.45 -34.21
C ALA A 149 6.06 -13.42 -35.04
N TRP A 150 5.84 -13.02 -36.30
CA TRP A 150 5.71 -13.86 -37.50
C TRP A 150 4.71 -15.06 -37.43
N SER A 151 3.65 -14.92 -38.26
CA SER A 151 2.92 -15.96 -38.99
C SER A 151 1.99 -16.95 -38.25
N GLU A 152 0.83 -16.50 -37.76
CA GLU A 152 -0.44 -17.25 -37.92
C GLU A 152 -1.62 -16.30 -38.25
N ILE A 153 -1.74 -16.04 -39.55
CA ILE A 153 -2.66 -15.07 -40.15
C ILE A 153 -4.10 -15.61 -40.08
N GLY A 154 -4.89 -15.13 -39.11
CA GLY A 154 -6.34 -15.32 -39.07
C GLY A 154 -6.95 -15.35 -37.67
N LEU A 155 -6.43 -16.22 -36.78
CA LEU A 155 -6.87 -16.27 -35.37
C LEU A 155 -6.52 -14.99 -34.60
N ASP A 156 -5.46 -14.28 -35.03
CA ASP A 156 -5.02 -13.04 -34.42
C ASP A 156 -5.95 -11.86 -34.69
N ALA A 157 -6.54 -11.76 -35.89
CA ALA A 157 -7.45 -10.66 -36.22
C ALA A 157 -8.76 -10.75 -35.42
N HIS A 158 -9.32 -11.96 -35.29
CA HIS A 158 -10.53 -12.16 -34.48
C HIS A 158 -10.27 -11.94 -32.99
N ARG A 159 -9.15 -12.46 -32.45
CA ARG A 159 -8.76 -12.22 -31.04
C ARG A 159 -8.48 -10.75 -30.76
N LEU A 160 -7.81 -10.06 -31.68
CA LEU A 160 -7.58 -8.62 -31.61
C LEU A 160 -8.91 -7.85 -31.67
N ALA A 161 -9.82 -8.21 -32.57
CA ALA A 161 -11.14 -7.59 -32.65
C ALA A 161 -11.95 -7.80 -31.35
N LEU A 162 -11.98 -9.02 -30.80
CA LEU A 162 -12.62 -9.31 -29.51
C LEU A 162 -11.98 -8.52 -28.36
N HIS A 163 -10.66 -8.37 -28.38
CA HIS A 163 -9.94 -7.58 -27.39
C HIS A 163 -10.32 -6.10 -27.50
N LEU A 164 -10.18 -5.48 -28.69
CA LEU A 164 -10.56 -4.08 -28.93
C LEU A 164 -12.03 -3.81 -28.61
N HIS A 165 -12.93 -4.76 -28.94
CA HIS A 165 -14.34 -4.66 -28.60
C HIS A 165 -14.57 -4.67 -27.08
N ARG A 166 -13.90 -5.57 -26.35
CA ARG A 166 -13.97 -5.61 -24.87
C ARG A 166 -13.47 -4.29 -24.26
N HIS A 167 -12.34 -3.77 -24.74
CA HIS A 167 -11.80 -2.47 -24.33
C HIS A 167 -12.80 -1.33 -24.54
N ALA A 168 -13.34 -1.22 -25.77
CA ALA A 168 -14.31 -0.19 -26.10
C ALA A 168 -15.58 -0.29 -25.22
N ARG A 169 -16.08 -1.51 -25.00
CA ARG A 169 -17.26 -1.76 -24.16
C ARG A 169 -17.02 -1.39 -22.70
N GLN A 170 -15.88 -1.80 -22.13
CA GLN A 170 -15.59 -1.51 -20.72
C GLN A 170 -15.26 -0.04 -20.49
N ARG A 171 -14.59 0.61 -21.44
CA ARG A 171 -14.42 2.07 -21.45
C ARG A 171 -15.75 2.79 -21.47
N ALA A 172 -16.67 2.40 -22.36
CA ALA A 172 -18.00 3.01 -22.43
C ALA A 172 -18.79 2.82 -21.12
N ARG A 173 -18.71 1.64 -20.51
CA ARG A 173 -19.33 1.35 -19.20
C ARG A 173 -18.78 2.22 -18.08
N THR A 174 -17.46 2.29 -17.95
CA THR A 174 -16.79 3.09 -16.91
C THR A 174 -16.97 4.58 -17.12
N LEU A 175 -16.97 5.06 -18.37
CA LEU A 175 -17.32 6.44 -18.70
C LEU A 175 -18.77 6.76 -18.33
N ALA A 176 -19.72 5.90 -18.69
CA ALA A 176 -21.12 6.08 -18.29
C ALA A 176 -21.29 6.03 -16.76
N ALA A 177 -20.52 5.21 -16.05
CA ALA A 177 -20.48 5.21 -14.58
C ALA A 177 -19.93 6.52 -14.01
N PHE A 178 -18.88 7.06 -14.62
CA PHE A 178 -18.32 8.36 -14.26
C PHE A 178 -19.31 9.49 -14.50
N GLU A 179 -19.99 9.50 -15.64
CA GLU A 179 -21.02 10.49 -15.99
C GLU A 179 -22.20 10.46 -15.01
N ARG A 180 -22.62 9.27 -14.53
CA ARG A 180 -23.64 9.16 -13.48
C ARG A 180 -23.21 9.75 -12.13
N LEU A 181 -21.92 9.79 -11.88
CA LEU A 181 -21.32 10.38 -10.68
C LEU A 181 -20.94 11.87 -10.87
N GLN A 182 -21.18 12.43 -12.06
CA GLN A 182 -20.99 13.86 -12.27
C GLN A 182 -22.04 14.66 -11.51
N GLY A 183 -21.63 15.77 -10.91
CA GLY A 183 -22.52 16.65 -10.13
C GLY A 183 -22.86 16.14 -8.72
N THR A 184 -22.35 14.98 -8.29
CA THR A 184 -22.58 14.48 -6.93
C THR A 184 -21.40 14.79 -6.00
N GLY A 185 -21.49 15.90 -5.25
CA GLY A 185 -20.65 16.16 -4.06
C GLY A 185 -19.12 16.28 -4.25
N VAL A 186 -18.60 16.08 -5.46
CA VAL A 186 -17.17 16.22 -5.81
C VAL A 186 -16.97 17.59 -6.49
N PRO A 187 -16.07 18.45 -5.98
CA PRO A 187 -15.93 19.83 -6.48
C PRO A 187 -15.35 19.92 -7.89
N ALA A 188 -14.49 18.99 -8.29
CA ALA A 188 -13.94 18.92 -9.64
C ALA A 188 -13.62 17.47 -10.00
N ALA A 189 -14.20 16.96 -11.10
CA ALA A 189 -13.95 15.62 -11.60
C ALA A 189 -13.56 15.68 -13.08
N SER A 190 -12.39 15.14 -13.44
CA SER A 190 -11.91 15.09 -14.83
C SER A 190 -11.74 13.66 -15.32
N TRP A 191 -11.93 13.45 -16.62
CA TRP A 191 -11.68 12.17 -17.28
C TRP A 191 -10.62 12.34 -18.35
N THR A 192 -9.56 11.53 -18.29
CA THR A 192 -8.49 11.49 -19.28
C THR A 192 -8.28 10.07 -19.78
N HIS A 193 -7.84 9.94 -21.02
CA HIS A 193 -7.49 8.66 -21.64
C HIS A 193 -6.04 8.71 -22.14
N ALA A 194 -5.24 7.70 -21.77
CA ALA A 194 -3.89 7.50 -22.30
C ALA A 194 -3.82 6.23 -23.17
N TRP A 195 -3.40 6.38 -24.44
CA TRP A 195 -3.24 5.28 -25.40
C TRP A 195 -1.80 5.09 -25.89
N HIS A 196 -1.03 6.17 -25.99
CA HIS A 196 0.25 6.20 -26.71
C HIS A 196 1.48 6.22 -25.79
N GLU A 197 1.26 6.13 -24.48
CA GLU A 197 2.32 6.07 -23.47
C GLU A 197 2.22 4.77 -22.69
N PRO A 198 3.35 4.19 -22.23
CA PRO A 198 3.34 3.04 -21.35
C PRO A 198 2.48 3.30 -20.12
N VAL A 199 1.55 2.40 -19.81
CA VAL A 199 0.51 2.61 -18.78
C VAL A 199 1.09 2.98 -17.41
N VAL A 200 2.22 2.38 -17.03
CA VAL A 200 2.91 2.70 -15.76
C VAL A 200 3.37 4.17 -15.76
N ALA A 201 4.06 4.61 -16.81
CA ALA A 201 4.53 5.99 -16.93
C ALA A 201 3.37 7.00 -17.01
N ALA A 202 2.29 6.64 -17.71
CA ALA A 202 1.07 7.43 -17.81
C ALA A 202 0.46 7.74 -16.42
N VAL A 203 0.37 6.70 -15.59
CA VAL A 203 -0.18 6.77 -14.24
C VAL A 203 0.80 7.49 -13.31
N ALA A 204 2.08 7.12 -13.32
CA ALA A 204 3.11 7.69 -12.45
C ALA A 204 3.28 9.20 -12.64
N ARG A 205 3.31 9.69 -13.90
CA ARG A 205 3.45 11.13 -14.18
C ARG A 205 2.27 11.96 -13.64
N ARG A 206 1.05 11.42 -13.71
CA ARG A 206 -0.15 12.08 -13.17
C ARG A 206 -0.21 11.99 -11.65
N ALA A 207 0.26 10.87 -11.09
CA ALA A 207 0.34 10.67 -9.65
C ALA A 207 1.19 11.74 -8.94
N TRP A 208 2.24 12.26 -9.59
CA TRP A 208 3.09 13.31 -9.01
C TRP A 208 2.34 14.59 -8.59
N LEU A 209 1.16 14.85 -9.13
CA LEU A 209 0.31 15.98 -8.76
C LEU A 209 -0.95 15.54 -7.99
N SER A 210 -0.92 14.34 -7.42
CA SER A 210 -2.01 13.77 -6.63
C SER A 210 -1.55 13.52 -5.19
N ASP A 211 -2.47 13.66 -4.23
CA ASP A 211 -2.21 13.30 -2.83
C ASP A 211 -2.38 11.80 -2.60
N LEU A 212 -3.26 11.16 -3.39
CA LEU A 212 -3.57 9.74 -3.33
C LEU A 212 -3.77 9.16 -4.74
N VAL A 213 -3.23 7.98 -4.99
CA VAL A 213 -3.48 7.19 -6.21
C VAL A 213 -4.31 5.97 -5.86
N VAL A 214 -5.41 5.72 -6.57
CA VAL A 214 -6.27 4.55 -6.39
C VAL A 214 -6.06 3.58 -7.55
N LEU A 215 -5.56 2.38 -7.24
CA LEU A 215 -5.31 1.30 -8.20
C LEU A 215 -6.14 0.06 -7.86
N GLY A 216 -6.34 -0.81 -8.85
CA GLY A 216 -6.93 -2.13 -8.66
C GLY A 216 -5.86 -3.18 -8.43
N GLN A 217 -6.15 -4.13 -7.56
CA GLN A 217 -5.36 -5.35 -7.42
C GLN A 217 -5.46 -6.19 -8.71
N HIS A 218 -4.35 -6.77 -9.15
CA HIS A 218 -4.33 -7.67 -10.30
C HIS A 218 -5.18 -8.93 -10.02
N ASP A 219 -6.01 -9.32 -10.99
CA ASP A 219 -6.77 -10.57 -10.96
C ASP A 219 -6.37 -11.47 -12.14
N PRO A 220 -5.58 -12.53 -11.91
CA PRO A 220 -5.16 -13.43 -12.97
C PRO A 220 -6.32 -14.22 -13.62
N ARG A 221 -7.51 -14.20 -13.01
CA ARG A 221 -8.72 -14.84 -13.55
C ARG A 221 -9.52 -13.93 -14.49
N ASP A 222 -9.27 -12.62 -14.46
CA ASP A 222 -9.90 -11.68 -15.37
C ASP A 222 -9.04 -11.56 -16.64
N ALA A 223 -9.59 -11.95 -17.79
CA ALA A 223 -8.89 -11.90 -19.07
C ALA A 223 -8.47 -10.47 -19.48
N ALA A 224 -9.12 -9.44 -18.93
CA ALA A 224 -8.73 -8.04 -19.14
C ALA A 224 -7.57 -7.59 -18.23
N ALA A 225 -7.22 -8.34 -17.19
CA ALA A 225 -6.07 -8.01 -16.35
C ALA A 225 -4.73 -8.16 -17.09
N ALA A 226 -4.70 -8.95 -18.18
CA ALA A 226 -3.56 -9.08 -19.08
C ALA A 226 -3.25 -7.78 -19.86
N ASP A 227 -4.17 -6.81 -19.84
CA ASP A 227 -3.99 -5.51 -20.48
C ASP A 227 -3.08 -4.59 -19.64
N LEU A 228 -2.65 -5.03 -18.46
CA LEU A 228 -1.66 -4.34 -17.62
C LEU A 228 -0.42 -5.22 -17.49
N PRO A 229 0.78 -4.61 -17.38
CA PRO A 229 1.99 -5.38 -17.15
C PRO A 229 1.92 -6.09 -15.80
N GLU A 230 2.52 -7.28 -15.72
CA GLU A 230 2.73 -7.95 -14.44
C GLU A 230 3.51 -7.02 -13.49
N GLY A 231 3.09 -6.97 -12.22
CA GLY A 231 3.68 -6.03 -11.26
C GLY A 231 3.31 -4.56 -11.50
N PHE A 232 2.26 -4.25 -12.28
CA PHE A 232 1.80 -2.88 -12.53
C PHE A 232 1.69 -2.03 -11.25
N VAL A 233 1.08 -2.56 -10.19
CA VAL A 233 0.95 -1.87 -8.89
C VAL A 233 2.32 -1.58 -8.27
N GLU A 234 3.23 -2.55 -8.27
CA GLU A 234 4.60 -2.42 -7.74
C GLU A 234 5.40 -1.36 -8.53
N ALA A 235 5.24 -1.36 -9.85
CA ALA A 235 5.89 -0.40 -10.75
C ALA A 235 5.34 1.02 -10.53
N VAL A 236 4.03 1.21 -10.43
CA VAL A 236 3.42 2.52 -10.15
C VAL A 236 3.81 3.01 -8.76
N LEU A 237 3.79 2.17 -7.72
CA LEU A 237 4.30 2.51 -6.39
C LEU A 237 5.75 3.02 -6.46
N THR A 238 6.57 2.37 -7.28
CA THR A 238 7.98 2.69 -7.41
C THR A 238 8.25 3.98 -8.19
N GLU A 239 7.57 4.18 -9.31
CA GLU A 239 7.77 5.33 -10.20
C GLU A 239 7.02 6.59 -9.74
N SER A 240 5.88 6.44 -9.05
CA SER A 240 5.10 7.60 -8.58
C SER A 240 5.70 8.23 -7.32
N GLY A 241 6.21 7.42 -6.38
CA GLY A 241 6.62 7.90 -5.05
C GLY A 241 5.45 8.55 -4.28
N ARG A 242 4.22 8.11 -4.54
CA ARG A 242 2.98 8.66 -3.97
C ARG A 242 2.21 7.58 -3.23
N PRO A 243 1.39 7.93 -2.22
CA PRO A 243 0.57 6.95 -1.53
C PRO A 243 -0.39 6.28 -2.51
N VAL A 244 -0.39 4.95 -2.54
CA VAL A 244 -1.27 4.15 -3.40
C VAL A 244 -2.26 3.39 -2.53
N LEU A 245 -3.56 3.60 -2.79
CA LEU A 245 -4.66 2.81 -2.26
C LEU A 245 -5.01 1.70 -3.27
N ILE A 246 -4.74 0.46 -2.91
CA ILE A 246 -5.03 -0.72 -3.71
C ILE A 246 -6.39 -1.29 -3.31
N ILE A 247 -7.31 -1.28 -4.26
CA ILE A 247 -8.64 -1.88 -4.12
C ILE A 247 -8.54 -3.38 -4.42
N PRO A 248 -8.93 -4.27 -3.49
CA PRO A 248 -8.80 -5.70 -3.69
C PRO A 248 -9.80 -6.20 -4.74
N ARG A 249 -9.45 -7.27 -5.45
CA ARG A 249 -10.32 -7.89 -6.47
C ARG A 249 -11.56 -8.56 -5.88
N HIS A 250 -11.50 -8.91 -4.59
CA HIS A 250 -12.59 -9.53 -3.84
C HIS A 250 -12.62 -8.95 -2.42
N GLY A 251 -13.79 -9.01 -1.79
CA GLY A 251 -13.98 -8.59 -0.40
C GLY A 251 -14.82 -7.32 -0.27
N LEU A 252 -15.07 -6.94 0.99
CA LEU A 252 -15.78 -5.70 1.31
C LEU A 252 -14.84 -4.52 1.12
N VAL A 253 -15.25 -3.55 0.30
CA VAL A 253 -14.48 -2.33 0.06
C VAL A 253 -15.32 -1.14 0.51
N VAL A 254 -14.79 -0.40 1.48
CA VAL A 254 -15.40 0.80 2.05
C VAL A 254 -14.47 2.00 1.88
N ALA A 255 -15.02 3.17 1.56
CA ALA A 255 -14.25 4.40 1.47
C ALA A 255 -13.81 4.91 2.85
N ARG A 256 -14.55 4.58 3.91
CA ARG A 256 -14.26 4.99 5.30
C ARG A 256 -14.03 3.75 6.17
N PRO A 257 -12.78 3.27 6.28
CA PRO A 257 -12.49 2.09 7.09
C PRO A 257 -12.66 2.41 8.58
N ALA A 258 -13.50 1.64 9.26
CA ALA A 258 -13.67 1.68 10.71
C ALA A 258 -12.52 1.01 11.45
N ARG A 259 -11.90 -0.02 10.86
CA ARG A 259 -10.77 -0.76 11.43
C ARG A 259 -9.52 -0.65 10.56
N VAL A 260 -8.46 -0.06 11.10
CA VAL A 260 -7.19 0.16 10.39
C VAL A 260 -6.08 -0.65 11.05
N LEU A 261 -5.39 -1.48 10.28
CA LEU A 261 -4.20 -2.20 10.71
C LEU A 261 -2.94 -1.52 10.16
N ILE A 262 -2.09 -1.02 11.05
CA ILE A 262 -0.80 -0.43 10.70
C ILE A 262 0.28 -1.50 10.81
N ALA A 263 0.87 -1.87 9.67
CA ALA A 263 2.02 -2.77 9.60
C ALA A 263 3.32 -1.96 9.70
N TRP A 264 3.80 -1.77 10.93
CA TRP A 264 4.93 -0.93 11.23
C TRP A 264 6.28 -1.65 11.10
N ARG A 265 7.13 -1.09 10.24
CA ARG A 265 8.59 -1.31 10.21
C ARG A 265 9.27 0.05 10.33
N GLU A 266 10.42 0.13 10.98
CA GLU A 266 11.21 1.37 11.09
C GLU A 266 11.87 1.73 9.75
N THR A 267 11.06 2.10 8.77
CA THR A 267 11.49 2.49 7.42
C THR A 267 10.84 3.80 7.00
N ARG A 268 11.51 4.54 6.12
CA ARG A 268 10.97 5.78 5.53
C ARG A 268 9.61 5.55 4.85
N ALA A 269 9.50 4.49 4.07
CA ALA A 269 8.28 4.09 3.36
C ALA A 269 7.09 3.94 4.34
N THR A 270 7.31 3.25 5.46
CA THR A 270 6.27 3.03 6.47
C THR A 270 5.88 4.34 7.15
N ALA A 271 6.84 5.20 7.49
CA ALA A 271 6.55 6.50 8.08
C ALA A 271 5.73 7.39 7.13
N GLN A 272 6.03 7.38 5.82
CA GLN A 272 5.26 8.10 4.82
C GLN A 272 3.86 7.49 4.62
N ALA A 273 3.73 6.16 4.62
CA ALA A 273 2.43 5.48 4.59
C ALA A 273 1.57 5.86 5.81
N LEU A 274 2.17 5.92 7.00
CA LEU A 274 1.50 6.33 8.24
C LEU A 274 0.92 7.74 8.14
N VAL A 275 1.71 8.70 7.66
CA VAL A 275 1.26 10.09 7.46
C VAL A 275 0.16 10.15 6.40
N ALA A 276 0.31 9.44 5.28
CA ALA A 276 -0.70 9.38 4.23
C ALA A 276 -2.02 8.73 4.69
N ALA A 277 -1.96 7.87 5.71
CA ALA A 277 -3.13 7.21 6.29
C ALA A 277 -3.92 8.09 7.28
N LEU A 278 -3.38 9.24 7.73
CA LEU A 278 -4.03 10.10 8.73
C LEU A 278 -5.49 10.46 8.39
N PRO A 279 -5.86 10.80 7.13
CA PRO A 279 -7.25 11.11 6.78
C PRO A 279 -8.21 9.94 7.05
N PHE A 280 -7.75 8.71 6.88
CA PHE A 280 -8.52 7.49 7.13
C PHE A 280 -8.57 7.15 8.62
N MET A 281 -7.41 7.21 9.29
CA MET A 281 -7.29 6.85 10.72
C MET A 281 -8.07 7.78 11.64
N ARG A 282 -8.19 9.08 11.31
CA ARG A 282 -9.01 10.02 12.11
C ARG A 282 -10.49 9.70 12.14
N GLN A 283 -10.98 8.93 11.17
CA GLN A 283 -12.38 8.52 11.08
C GLN A 283 -12.58 7.05 11.50
N ALA A 284 -11.48 6.33 11.76
CA ALA A 284 -11.53 4.95 12.19
C ALA A 284 -11.99 4.87 13.64
N SER A 285 -12.79 3.86 13.95
CA SER A 285 -13.20 3.54 15.33
C SER A 285 -12.14 2.71 16.05
N GLU A 286 -11.28 2.02 15.31
CA GLU A 286 -10.30 1.09 15.87
C GLU A 286 -9.01 1.08 15.04
N ILE A 287 -7.88 1.25 15.71
CA ILE A 287 -6.55 1.26 15.12
C ILE A 287 -5.66 0.25 15.83
N LEU A 288 -5.18 -0.70 15.05
CA LEU A 288 -4.31 -1.76 15.52
C LEU A 288 -2.92 -1.58 14.92
N LEU A 289 -1.90 -1.71 15.75
CA LEU A 289 -0.51 -1.65 15.33
C LEU A 289 0.10 -3.05 15.42
N VAL A 290 0.66 -3.52 14.31
CA VAL A 290 1.48 -4.73 14.25
C VAL A 290 2.86 -4.38 13.74
N GLY A 291 3.91 -4.83 14.41
CA GLY A 291 5.27 -4.51 14.00
C GLY A 291 6.31 -5.29 14.79
N THR A 292 7.55 -5.21 14.34
CA THR A 292 8.70 -5.71 15.10
C THR A 292 9.11 -4.64 16.11
N TRP A 293 8.74 -4.79 17.37
CA TRP A 293 9.37 -4.07 18.47
C TRP A 293 10.41 -4.97 19.13
N PRO A 294 11.43 -4.41 19.81
CA PRO A 294 12.27 -5.22 20.68
C PRO A 294 11.37 -5.99 21.64
N ALA A 295 11.38 -7.32 21.50
CA ALA A 295 10.47 -8.22 22.21
C ALA A 295 10.93 -8.50 23.65
N THR A 296 12.08 -7.95 24.06
CA THR A 296 12.69 -8.27 25.35
C THR A 296 13.17 -7.03 26.12
N PRO A 297 13.11 -7.04 27.46
CA PRO A 297 13.75 -6.03 28.32
C PRO A 297 15.28 -5.92 28.17
N HIS A 298 15.91 -6.83 27.41
CA HIS A 298 17.36 -6.96 27.27
C HIS A 298 17.91 -6.38 25.96
N ASP A 299 17.05 -6.01 25.01
CA ASP A 299 17.50 -5.18 23.90
C ASP A 299 17.77 -3.77 24.45
N PRO A 300 18.95 -3.18 24.17
CA PRO A 300 19.22 -1.82 24.59
C PRO A 300 18.10 -0.93 24.04
N PRO A 301 17.53 -0.01 24.84
CA PRO A 301 16.54 0.93 24.35
C PRO A 301 17.22 1.76 23.27
N ARG A 302 17.07 1.34 22.01
CA ARG A 302 17.16 2.29 20.90
C ARG A 302 16.15 3.37 21.27
N PRO A 303 16.51 4.67 21.20
CA PRO A 303 15.53 5.73 21.41
C PRO A 303 14.39 5.49 20.43
N GLY A 304 13.32 4.86 20.92
CA GLY A 304 12.25 4.35 20.09
C GLY A 304 11.50 5.53 19.50
N LEU A 305 11.11 5.41 18.24
CA LEU A 305 10.16 6.36 17.68
C LEU A 305 8.84 6.20 18.44
N ASP A 306 8.40 7.25 19.12
CA ASP A 306 7.11 7.27 19.81
C ASP A 306 5.98 7.55 18.81
N ILE A 307 5.58 6.50 18.11
CA ILE A 307 4.50 6.52 17.11
C ILE A 307 3.17 6.93 17.76
N GLU A 308 2.92 6.52 19.00
CA GLU A 308 1.69 6.86 19.70
C GLU A 308 1.61 8.35 19.99
N SER A 309 2.69 8.96 20.50
CA SER A 309 2.73 10.41 20.69
C SER A 309 2.60 11.15 19.37
N PHE A 310 3.26 10.67 18.30
CA PHE A 310 3.10 11.25 16.97
C PHE A 310 1.64 11.21 16.48
N LEU A 311 0.97 10.05 16.58
CA LEU A 311 -0.43 9.91 16.16
C LEU A 311 -1.39 10.74 17.03
N LYS A 312 -1.13 10.83 18.34
CA LYS A 312 -1.91 11.67 19.27
C LYS A 312 -1.89 13.15 18.86
N LEU A 313 -0.74 13.66 18.41
CA LEU A 313 -0.64 15.02 17.86
C LEU A 313 -1.54 15.25 16.64
N HIS A 314 -1.86 14.19 15.90
CA HIS A 314 -2.76 14.23 14.76
C HIS A 314 -4.21 13.80 15.09
N GLY A 315 -4.53 13.64 16.38
CA GLY A 315 -5.87 13.27 16.86
C GLY A 315 -6.20 11.79 16.62
N VAL A 316 -5.19 10.92 16.58
CA VAL A 316 -5.31 9.49 16.33
C VAL A 316 -4.76 8.73 17.54
N SER A 317 -5.51 7.75 18.06
CA SER A 317 -5.06 6.88 19.16
C SER A 317 -4.92 5.45 18.66
N ILE A 318 -3.95 4.71 19.18
CA ILE A 318 -3.80 3.28 18.91
C ILE A 318 -4.54 2.52 20.00
N ASP A 319 -5.51 1.69 19.61
CA ASP A 319 -6.33 0.94 20.55
C ASP A 319 -5.64 -0.35 20.98
N HIS A 320 -4.98 -1.02 20.04
CA HIS A 320 -4.38 -2.33 20.28
C HIS A 320 -2.99 -2.46 19.65
N ARG A 321 -2.08 -3.06 20.41
CA ARG A 321 -0.80 -3.55 19.91
C ARG A 321 -0.89 -5.05 19.74
N HIS A 322 -0.78 -5.52 18.50
CA HIS A 322 -0.66 -6.94 18.25
C HIS A 322 0.69 -7.42 18.78
N PRO A 323 0.77 -8.58 19.47
CA PRO A 323 2.05 -9.15 19.88
C PRO A 323 3.03 -9.22 18.71
N PRO A 324 4.33 -9.00 18.93
CA PRO A 324 5.31 -9.10 17.86
C PRO A 324 5.19 -10.49 17.23
N LEU A 325 4.88 -10.51 15.93
CA LEU A 325 5.03 -11.71 15.13
C LEU A 325 6.53 -12.09 15.10
N ARG A 326 6.86 -13.28 14.60
CA ARG A 326 8.25 -13.76 14.48
C ARG A 326 9.19 -12.65 13.98
N ALA A 327 10.48 -12.76 14.29
CA ALA A 327 11.51 -11.74 14.01
C ALA A 327 11.46 -11.10 12.59
N ALA A 328 10.88 -11.78 11.60
CA ALA A 328 10.39 -11.17 10.37
C ALA A 328 8.91 -11.52 10.13
N LEU A 329 8.07 -10.49 10.04
CA LEU A 329 6.68 -10.57 9.54
C LEU A 329 6.68 -11.03 8.07
N THR A 330 6.12 -12.19 7.78
CA THR A 330 5.84 -12.56 6.38
C THR A 330 4.57 -11.86 5.89
N GLY A 331 4.39 -11.79 4.57
CA GLY A 331 3.16 -11.23 3.99
C GLY A 331 1.91 -12.03 4.37
N ASP A 332 2.03 -13.36 4.44
CA ASP A 332 0.92 -14.24 4.86
C ASP A 332 0.57 -14.04 6.34
N ASP A 333 1.57 -13.83 7.23
CA ASP A 333 1.29 -13.52 8.65
C ASP A 333 0.52 -12.20 8.80
N LEU A 334 0.89 -11.17 8.04
CA LEU A 334 0.20 -9.88 8.07
C LEU A 334 -1.25 -10.01 7.55
N LEU A 335 -1.46 -10.78 6.49
CA LEU A 335 -2.79 -11.04 5.96
C LEU A 335 -3.65 -11.84 6.93
N GLN A 336 -3.06 -12.77 7.67
CA GLN A 336 -3.76 -13.52 8.73
C GLN A 336 -4.20 -12.58 9.85
N VAL A 337 -3.31 -11.72 10.36
CA VAL A 337 -3.68 -10.73 11.39
C VAL A 337 -4.77 -9.79 10.89
N ALA A 338 -4.66 -9.29 9.65
CA ALA A 338 -5.68 -8.45 9.04
C ALA A 338 -7.04 -9.14 8.95
N HIS A 339 -7.06 -10.46 8.70
CA HIS A 339 -8.27 -11.26 8.72
C HIS A 339 -8.83 -11.41 10.13
N ASP A 340 -7.99 -11.79 11.11
CA ASP A 340 -8.39 -12.07 12.49
C ASP A 340 -9.01 -10.84 13.18
N VAL A 341 -8.49 -9.64 12.88
CA VAL A 341 -9.01 -8.38 13.43
C VAL A 341 -10.10 -7.75 12.55
N ALA A 342 -10.44 -8.41 11.44
CA ALA A 342 -11.32 -7.91 10.39
C ALA A 342 -10.98 -6.47 9.96
N ALA A 343 -9.69 -6.23 9.70
CA ALA A 343 -9.20 -4.96 9.20
C ALA A 343 -9.88 -4.61 7.87
N GLN A 344 -10.25 -3.34 7.73
CA GLN A 344 -10.83 -2.78 6.50
C GLN A 344 -9.81 -2.00 5.68
N LEU A 345 -8.69 -1.61 6.31
CA LEU A 345 -7.53 -1.01 5.67
C LEU A 345 -6.25 -1.54 6.31
N ILE A 346 -5.29 -1.96 5.47
CA ILE A 346 -3.90 -2.23 5.87
C ILE A 346 -3.04 -1.04 5.45
N VAL A 347 -2.29 -0.45 6.37
CA VAL A 347 -1.32 0.61 6.10
C VAL A 347 0.08 0.04 6.20
N MET A 348 0.86 0.09 5.13
CA MET A 348 2.21 -0.49 5.11
C MET A 348 3.20 0.28 4.24
N GLY A 349 4.49 0.19 4.59
CA GLY A 349 5.58 0.58 3.70
C GLY A 349 6.07 -0.59 2.84
N CYS A 350 6.35 -0.32 1.57
CA CYS A 350 7.04 -1.24 0.67
C CYS A 350 8.54 -1.18 0.97
N SER A 351 9.12 -2.29 1.43
CA SER A 351 10.56 -2.36 1.68
C SER A 351 11.33 -2.72 0.41
N GLU A 352 12.46 -2.04 0.19
CA GLU A 352 13.44 -2.42 -0.82
C GLU A 352 14.26 -3.64 -0.35
N ARG A 353 14.69 -4.49 -1.29
CA ARG A 353 15.90 -5.29 -1.08
C ARG A 353 17.11 -4.50 -1.55
N GLU A 354 18.17 -4.48 -0.74
CA GLU A 354 19.46 -3.93 -1.15
C GLU A 354 19.93 -4.57 -2.46
N ARG A 355 20.27 -3.70 -3.43
CA ARG A 355 21.11 -3.93 -4.62
C ARG A 355 20.76 -5.15 -5.50
N LEU A 356 19.97 -4.90 -6.55
CA LEU A 356 20.32 -5.19 -7.97
C LEU A 356 19.12 -4.90 -8.86
N ARG A 357 19.07 -3.70 -9.47
CA ARG A 357 18.41 -3.40 -10.77
C ARG A 357 16.94 -3.82 -10.99
N ARG A 358 16.20 -4.26 -9.98
CA ARG A 358 14.78 -4.61 -10.10
C ARG A 358 13.94 -3.65 -9.26
N LEU A 359 12.96 -3.02 -9.88
CA LEU A 359 11.90 -2.19 -9.25
C LEU A 359 10.92 -3.07 -8.43
N ALA A 360 11.41 -4.13 -7.79
CA ALA A 360 10.59 -5.18 -7.21
C ALA A 360 10.51 -5.01 -5.69
N CYS A 361 9.29 -5.01 -5.17
CA CYS A 361 9.05 -5.09 -3.73
C CYS A 361 9.60 -6.40 -3.15
N ASP A 362 9.84 -6.42 -1.83
CA ASP A 362 10.14 -7.67 -1.14
C ASP A 362 8.98 -8.69 -1.24
N GLU A 363 9.29 -9.97 -0.99
CA GLU A 363 8.33 -11.07 -1.14
C GLU A 363 7.09 -10.88 -0.23
N ALA A 364 7.29 -10.31 0.96
CA ALA A 364 6.21 -10.02 1.89
C ALA A 364 5.24 -8.98 1.31
N THR A 365 5.75 -7.88 0.78
CA THR A 365 4.94 -6.85 0.13
C THR A 365 4.24 -7.40 -1.10
N ARG A 366 4.93 -8.16 -1.96
CA ARG A 366 4.32 -8.80 -3.13
C ARG A 366 3.18 -9.73 -2.74
N THR A 367 3.36 -10.51 -1.67
CA THR A 367 2.32 -11.40 -1.13
C THR A 367 1.09 -10.61 -0.72
N VAL A 368 1.26 -9.52 0.03
CA VAL A 368 0.15 -8.64 0.43
C VAL A 368 -0.55 -8.03 -0.78
N LEU A 369 0.19 -7.40 -1.69
CA LEU A 369 -0.37 -6.78 -2.88
C LEU A 369 -1.11 -7.78 -3.78
N THR A 370 -0.67 -9.03 -3.83
CA THR A 370 -1.26 -10.07 -4.70
C THR A 370 -2.42 -10.82 -4.05
N ARG A 371 -2.43 -10.96 -2.71
CA ARG A 371 -3.39 -11.84 -2.02
C ARG A 371 -4.33 -11.13 -1.05
N ALA A 372 -4.10 -9.86 -0.71
CA ALA A 372 -4.99 -9.12 0.17
C ALA A 372 -6.44 -9.16 -0.32
N ARG A 373 -7.36 -9.38 0.62
CA ARG A 373 -8.82 -9.27 0.42
C ARG A 373 -9.39 -8.00 1.07
N THR A 374 -8.49 -7.16 1.56
CA THR A 374 -8.73 -5.90 2.26
C THR A 374 -8.04 -4.80 1.47
N VAL A 375 -8.54 -3.57 1.58
CA VAL A 375 -7.88 -2.40 0.98
C VAL A 375 -6.48 -2.23 1.60
N VAL A 376 -5.49 -1.92 0.76
CA VAL A 376 -4.12 -1.68 1.20
C VAL A 376 -3.72 -0.26 0.82
N LEU A 377 -3.28 0.54 1.79
CA LEU A 377 -2.54 1.77 1.53
C LEU A 377 -1.05 1.47 1.64
N ALA A 378 -0.35 1.59 0.52
CA ALA A 378 1.08 1.34 0.43
C ALA A 378 1.84 2.60 -0.01
N MET A 379 3.06 2.73 0.47
CA MET A 379 3.99 3.80 0.11
C MET A 379 5.39 3.23 -0.10
N ARG A 380 6.20 3.90 -0.91
CA ARG A 380 7.62 3.58 -1.12
C ARG A 380 8.54 4.66 -0.60
#